data_AF-A0A0X3Q969-F1
#
_entry.id   AF-A0A0X3Q969-F1
#
_cell.length_a   1.000
_cell.length_b   1.000
_cell.length_c   1.000
_cell.angle_alpha   90.00
_cell.angle_beta   90.00
_cell.angle_gamma   90.00
#
_symmetry.space_group_name_H-M   'P 1'
#
loop_
_entity.id
_entity.type
_entity.pdbx_description
1 polymer ?
#
loop_
_entity_poly.entity_id
_entity_poly.type
_entity_poly.pdbx_seq_one_letter_code
_entity_poly.pdbx_strand_id
1 'polypeptide(L)'
;MFDWNSVKSALHLGSGSEDALPSLNLEGVAKIISEGKVSNIVTMVGAGISTAAGIPDFRSPSTGIYDNLEEYNLPYPMAVFTLDYFNHNPKPFFEVARRLYRPYAKPTTAHYFIRLLHEKGLLRRHFTQNVDTLERISGLPAEKIVEAHGSFYTGHCRKCRRLYDFEYMKNEIMAKRVPICTAGDCSGVVKPGMQFTVVRV
;
A
#
# COMPACT_ATOMS: atom_id res chain seq x y z
N MET A 1 -0.64 23.29 -22.79
CA MET A 1 0.27 22.42 -23.58
C MET A 1 1.25 21.79 -22.59
N PHE A 2 1.38 20.47 -22.57
CA PHE A 2 2.19 19.75 -21.58
C PHE A 2 3.68 20.03 -21.84
N ASP A 3 4.41 20.59 -20.87
CA ASP A 3 5.82 20.99 -21.04
C ASP A 3 6.76 19.80 -20.80
N TRP A 4 7.17 19.18 -21.91
CA TRP A 4 8.12 18.07 -21.91
C TRP A 4 9.52 18.43 -21.40
N ASN A 5 9.92 19.71 -21.45
CA ASN A 5 11.24 20.12 -20.99
C ASN A 5 11.30 20.21 -19.47
N SER A 6 10.23 20.70 -18.83
CA SER A 6 10.09 20.67 -17.37
C SER A 6 10.10 19.24 -16.81
N VAL A 7 9.46 18.29 -17.50
CA VAL A 7 9.48 16.87 -17.11
C VAL A 7 10.88 16.27 -17.21
N LYS A 8 11.60 16.51 -18.30
CA LYS A 8 12.98 16.02 -18.48
C LYS A 8 13.94 16.59 -17.43
N SER A 9 13.78 17.87 -17.11
CA SER A 9 14.57 18.56 -16.07
C SER A 9 14.27 18.00 -14.68
N ALA A 10 12.99 17.84 -14.32
CA ALA A 10 12.55 17.30 -13.03
C ALA A 10 12.97 15.83 -12.82
N LEU A 11 13.08 15.06 -13.90
CA LEU A 11 13.53 13.67 -13.86
C LEU A 11 15.06 13.52 -13.93
N HIS A 12 15.82 14.62 -13.95
CA HIS A 12 17.28 14.61 -14.14
C HIS A 12 17.72 13.76 -15.35
N LEU A 13 16.92 13.72 -16.42
CA LEU A 13 17.24 12.98 -17.65
C LEU A 13 18.30 13.71 -18.52
N GLY A 14 18.98 14.71 -17.95
CA GLY A 14 20.02 15.50 -18.59
C GLY A 14 21.38 15.21 -17.99
N SER A 15 22.28 14.68 -18.82
CA SER A 15 23.73 14.56 -18.67
C SER A 15 24.24 13.77 -17.45
N GLY A 16 24.50 12.46 -17.65
CA GLY A 16 25.44 11.74 -16.79
C GLY A 16 25.17 10.25 -16.57
N SER A 17 25.10 9.43 -17.61
CA SER A 17 25.56 8.03 -17.53
C SER A 17 25.73 7.48 -18.95
N GLU A 18 26.89 6.91 -19.26
CA GLU A 18 27.05 5.95 -20.36
C GLU A 18 25.91 4.93 -20.28
N ASP A 19 25.33 4.53 -21.41
CA ASP A 19 24.16 3.65 -21.51
C ASP A 19 24.29 2.40 -20.60
N ALA A 20 23.73 2.48 -19.38
CA ALA A 20 23.83 1.43 -18.37
C ALA A 20 23.07 0.15 -18.77
N LEU A 21 22.21 0.25 -19.79
CA LEU A 21 21.43 -0.84 -20.36
C LEU A 21 21.87 -1.12 -21.80
N PRO A 22 22.11 -2.39 -22.17
CA PRO A 22 22.44 -2.77 -23.55
C PRO A 22 21.26 -2.55 -24.52
N SER A 23 20.03 -2.42 -24.03
CA SER A 23 18.83 -2.04 -24.79
C SER A 23 17.72 -1.57 -23.83
N LEU A 24 16.87 -0.63 -24.28
CA LEU A 24 15.73 -0.09 -23.51
C LEU A 24 14.48 -0.98 -23.61
N ASN A 25 14.63 -2.26 -23.30
CA ASN A 25 13.58 -3.27 -23.30
C ASN A 25 13.80 -4.28 -22.16
N LEU A 26 12.90 -5.26 -22.03
CA LEU A 26 12.97 -6.25 -20.95
C LEU A 26 14.23 -7.12 -21.08
N GLU A 27 14.64 -7.43 -22.31
CA GLU A 27 15.84 -8.21 -22.61
C GLU A 27 17.10 -7.51 -22.11
N GLY A 28 17.19 -6.19 -22.28
CA GLY A 28 18.32 -5.39 -21.82
C GLY A 28 18.43 -5.37 -20.29
N VAL A 29 17.30 -5.23 -19.60
CA VAL A 29 17.23 -5.32 -18.13
C VAL A 29 17.59 -6.72 -17.63
N ALA A 30 17.02 -7.76 -18.25
CA ALA A 30 17.31 -9.15 -17.89
C ALA A 30 18.80 -9.48 -18.05
N LYS A 31 19.42 -9.00 -19.13
CA LYS A 31 20.84 -9.21 -19.42
C LYS A 31 21.75 -8.65 -18.34
N ILE A 32 21.54 -7.40 -17.90
CA ILE A 32 22.41 -6.80 -16.85
C ILE A 32 22.24 -7.49 -15.49
N ILE A 33 21.05 -8.03 -15.20
CA ILE A 33 20.80 -8.81 -13.98
C ILE A 33 21.49 -10.18 -14.08
N SER A 34 21.33 -10.88 -15.20
CA SER A 34 21.89 -12.23 -15.39
C SER A 34 23.42 -12.24 -15.49
N GLU A 35 24.01 -11.18 -16.03
CA GLU A 35 25.47 -10.98 -16.09
C GLU A 35 26.07 -10.54 -14.74
N GLY A 36 25.25 -10.37 -13.70
CA GLY A 36 25.72 -9.97 -12.36
C GLY A 36 26.18 -8.51 -12.26
N LYS A 37 25.88 -7.67 -13.26
CA LYS A 37 26.19 -6.24 -13.26
C LYS A 37 25.33 -5.45 -12.26
N VAL A 38 24.22 -6.04 -11.82
CA VAL A 38 23.31 -5.49 -10.81
C VAL A 38 23.23 -6.42 -9.61
N SER A 39 23.52 -5.89 -8.42
CA SER A 39 23.48 -6.64 -7.15
C SER A 39 22.60 -5.99 -6.07
N ASN A 40 22.02 -4.82 -6.35
CA ASN A 40 21.25 -4.02 -5.39
C ASN A 40 19.96 -3.49 -6.00
N ILE A 41 18.94 -4.36 -6.10
CA ILE A 41 17.65 -4.02 -6.69
C ILE A 41 16.72 -3.44 -5.62
N VAL A 42 16.13 -2.29 -5.92
CA VAL A 42 15.01 -1.71 -5.16
C VAL A 42 13.74 -1.88 -5.99
N THR A 43 12.66 -2.34 -5.36
CA THR A 43 11.34 -2.43 -6.00
C THR A 43 10.37 -1.45 -5.35
N MET A 44 9.52 -0.83 -6.16
CA MET A 44 8.46 0.09 -5.74
C MET A 44 7.16 -0.34 -6.39
N VAL A 45 6.15 -0.68 -5.60
CA VAL A 45 4.91 -1.27 -6.10
C VAL A 45 3.67 -0.58 -5.51
N GLY A 46 2.54 -0.75 -6.19
CA GLY A 46 1.21 -0.38 -5.70
C GLY A 46 0.18 -1.44 -6.07
N ALA A 47 -1.10 -1.07 -6.04
CA ALA A 47 -2.22 -2.02 -6.08
C ALA A 47 -2.22 -2.95 -7.31
N GLY A 48 -1.60 -2.52 -8.42
CA GLY A 48 -1.49 -3.30 -9.65
C GLY A 48 -0.89 -4.70 -9.49
N ILE A 49 0.00 -4.93 -8.52
CA ILE A 49 0.57 -6.27 -8.30
C ILE A 49 -0.42 -7.23 -7.61
N SER A 50 -1.50 -6.70 -7.01
CA SER A 50 -2.49 -7.44 -6.22
C SER A 50 -3.83 -7.63 -6.94
N THR A 51 -4.05 -7.00 -8.11
CA THR A 51 -5.30 -7.11 -8.87
C THR A 51 -5.62 -8.54 -9.28
N ALA A 52 -4.60 -9.30 -9.72
CA ALA A 52 -4.74 -10.72 -10.05
C ALA A 52 -5.02 -11.62 -8.82
N ALA A 53 -4.83 -11.14 -7.60
CA ALA A 53 -5.25 -11.81 -6.37
C ALA A 53 -6.74 -11.54 -6.03
N GLY A 54 -7.44 -10.83 -6.92
CA GLY A 54 -8.84 -10.45 -6.76
C GLY A 54 -9.05 -9.23 -5.87
N ILE A 55 -7.98 -8.57 -5.40
CA ILE A 55 -8.08 -7.33 -4.62
C ILE A 55 -8.29 -6.18 -5.62
N PRO A 56 -9.44 -5.48 -5.59
CA PRO A 56 -9.66 -4.37 -6.49
C PRO A 56 -8.64 -3.26 -6.19
N ASP A 57 -8.21 -2.55 -7.22
CA ASP A 57 -7.53 -1.30 -6.99
C ASP A 57 -8.54 -0.21 -6.52
N PHE A 58 -8.03 0.99 -6.25
CA PHE A 58 -8.90 2.09 -5.84
C PHE A 58 -9.56 2.82 -7.02
N ARG A 59 -8.97 2.76 -8.21
CA ARG A 59 -9.14 3.79 -9.27
C ARG A 59 -9.77 3.26 -10.57
N SER A 60 -9.80 1.94 -10.77
CA SER A 60 -10.31 1.32 -11.97
C SER A 60 -11.80 1.61 -12.10
N PRO A 61 -12.27 2.09 -13.27
CA PRO A 61 -13.70 2.29 -13.50
C PRO A 61 -14.48 1.00 -13.24
N SER A 62 -15.68 1.11 -12.67
CA SER A 62 -16.65 0.04 -12.37
C SER A 62 -16.23 -1.04 -11.36
N THR A 63 -14.92 -1.26 -11.15
CA THR A 63 -14.39 -2.28 -10.23
C THR A 63 -13.62 -1.69 -9.05
N GLY A 64 -13.27 -0.40 -9.14
CA GLY A 64 -12.57 0.34 -8.11
C GLY A 64 -13.43 0.57 -6.88
N ILE A 65 -12.76 0.69 -5.74
CA ILE A 65 -13.41 0.90 -4.45
C ILE A 65 -14.21 2.21 -4.42
N TYR A 66 -13.72 3.26 -5.10
CA TYR A 66 -14.34 4.57 -5.08
C TYR A 66 -15.71 4.64 -5.75
N ASP A 67 -15.93 3.85 -6.81
CA ASP A 67 -17.21 3.81 -7.52
C ASP A 67 -18.34 3.18 -6.68
N ASN A 68 -18.01 2.57 -5.52
CA ASN A 68 -18.96 1.90 -4.65
C ASN A 68 -19.18 2.62 -3.30
N LEU A 69 -18.75 3.88 -3.16
CA LEU A 69 -18.86 4.66 -1.92
C LEU A 69 -19.82 5.86 -2.01
N GLU A 70 -20.65 5.92 -3.05
CA GLU A 70 -21.61 7.01 -3.26
C GLU A 70 -22.54 7.22 -2.04
N GLU A 71 -22.88 6.14 -1.32
CA GLU A 71 -23.71 6.18 -0.10
C GLU A 71 -23.13 7.06 1.04
N TYR A 72 -21.83 7.36 1.00
CA TYR A 72 -21.15 8.15 2.03
C TYR A 72 -20.98 9.63 1.70
N ASN A 73 -21.50 10.10 0.56
CA ASN A 73 -21.43 11.50 0.11
C ASN A 73 -20.05 12.12 0.33
N LEU A 74 -19.01 11.42 -0.12
CA LEU A 74 -17.63 11.85 0.05
C LEU A 74 -17.39 13.13 -0.76
N PRO A 75 -16.68 14.14 -0.21
CA PRO A 75 -16.37 15.36 -0.96
C PRO A 75 -15.43 15.08 -2.14
N TYR A 76 -14.61 14.03 -2.03
CA TYR A 76 -13.79 13.46 -3.08
C TYR A 76 -13.34 12.05 -2.66
N PRO A 77 -12.98 11.16 -3.60
CA PRO A 77 -12.70 9.75 -3.30
C PRO A 77 -11.65 9.51 -2.21
N MET A 78 -10.54 10.28 -2.22
CA MET A 78 -9.45 10.15 -1.26
C MET A 78 -9.81 10.64 0.16
N ALA A 79 -10.98 11.28 0.36
CA ALA A 79 -11.35 11.86 1.65
C ALA A 79 -11.37 10.83 2.78
N VAL A 80 -11.76 9.59 2.48
CA VAL A 80 -11.79 8.47 3.45
C VAL A 80 -10.43 8.14 4.07
N PHE A 81 -9.33 8.57 3.43
CA PHE A 81 -7.96 8.38 3.90
C PHE A 81 -7.37 9.65 4.53
N THR A 82 -8.17 10.70 4.73
CA THR A 82 -7.74 11.92 5.41
C THR A 82 -8.02 11.83 6.90
N LEU A 83 -7.09 12.34 7.71
CA LEU A 83 -7.24 12.28 9.16
C LEU A 83 -8.44 13.12 9.64
N ASP A 84 -8.69 14.24 8.97
CA ASP A 84 -9.80 15.14 9.27
C ASP A 84 -11.15 14.44 9.08
N TYR A 85 -11.38 13.85 7.90
CA TYR A 85 -12.61 13.11 7.64
C TYR A 85 -12.76 11.92 8.61
N PHE A 86 -11.68 11.18 8.89
CA PHE A 86 -11.72 10.06 9.82
C PHE A 86 -12.15 10.45 11.24
N ASN A 87 -11.71 11.62 11.73
CA ASN A 87 -12.10 12.11 13.05
C ASN A 87 -13.58 12.52 13.10
N HIS A 88 -14.12 13.04 11.99
CA HIS A 88 -15.53 13.42 11.88
C HIS A 88 -16.45 12.20 11.67
N ASN A 89 -16.10 11.33 10.73
CA ASN A 89 -16.86 10.13 10.39
C ASN A 89 -15.92 8.98 9.95
N PRO A 90 -15.55 8.07 10.86
CA PRO A 90 -14.65 6.96 10.52
C PRO A 90 -15.36 5.79 9.80
N LYS A 91 -16.70 5.77 9.74
CA LYS A 91 -17.46 4.64 9.19
C LYS A 91 -17.08 4.28 7.74
N PRO A 92 -16.93 5.24 6.80
CA PRO A 92 -16.61 4.92 5.41
C PRO A 92 -15.24 4.27 5.26
N PHE A 93 -14.26 4.71 6.06
CA PHE A 93 -12.95 4.08 6.09
C PHE A 93 -13.02 2.62 6.51
N PHE A 94 -13.80 2.29 7.56
CA PHE A 94 -13.92 0.92 8.03
C PHE A 94 -14.72 0.03 7.07
N GLU A 95 -15.68 0.59 6.34
CA GLU A 95 -16.35 -0.12 5.24
C GLU A 95 -15.37 -0.43 4.10
N VAL A 96 -14.53 0.54 3.72
CA VAL A 96 -13.46 0.31 2.74
C VAL A 96 -12.49 -0.77 3.22
N ALA A 97 -12.03 -0.69 4.46
CA ALA A 97 -11.14 -1.68 5.06
C ALA A 97 -11.77 -3.09 5.04
N ARG A 98 -13.08 -3.20 5.33
CA ARG A 98 -13.82 -4.46 5.27
C ARG A 98 -13.89 -5.02 3.84
N ARG A 99 -14.14 -4.18 2.83
CA ARG A 99 -14.19 -4.60 1.41
C ARG A 99 -12.82 -5.02 0.88
N LEU A 100 -11.76 -4.41 1.39
CA LEU A 100 -10.38 -4.76 1.08
C LEU A 100 -9.91 -6.06 1.75
N TYR A 101 -10.56 -6.48 2.84
CA TYR A 101 -10.17 -7.70 3.53
C TYR A 101 -10.52 -8.94 2.69
N ARG A 102 -9.48 -9.60 2.17
CA ARG A 102 -9.60 -10.80 1.33
C ARG A 102 -8.74 -11.92 1.91
N PRO A 103 -9.24 -12.68 2.90
CA PRO A 103 -8.45 -13.72 3.59
C PRO A 103 -8.02 -14.86 2.66
N TYR A 104 -8.71 -15.03 1.54
CA TYR A 104 -8.40 -16.04 0.52
C TYR A 104 -7.42 -15.54 -0.55
N ALA A 105 -7.07 -14.25 -0.56
CA ALA A 105 -6.14 -13.69 -1.54
C ALA A 105 -4.77 -14.34 -1.36
N LYS A 106 -4.18 -14.77 -2.47
CA LYS A 106 -2.85 -15.37 -2.50
C LYS A 106 -1.88 -14.44 -3.21
N PRO A 107 -0.59 -14.43 -2.82
CA PRO A 107 0.42 -13.65 -3.53
C PRO A 107 0.43 -13.99 -5.03
N THR A 108 0.61 -12.97 -5.85
CA THR A 108 0.66 -13.11 -7.32
C THR A 108 2.08 -13.45 -7.78
N THR A 109 2.25 -13.74 -9.08
CA THR A 109 3.56 -13.92 -9.71
C THR A 109 4.52 -12.77 -9.43
N ALA A 110 4.02 -11.52 -9.39
CA ALA A 110 4.84 -10.35 -9.07
C ALA A 110 5.40 -10.40 -7.65
N HIS A 111 4.60 -10.83 -6.68
CA HIS A 111 5.05 -11.00 -5.29
C HIS A 111 6.14 -12.08 -5.20
N TYR A 112 5.92 -13.23 -5.83
CA TYR A 112 6.91 -14.30 -5.85
C TYR A 112 8.17 -13.95 -6.62
N PHE A 113 8.09 -13.11 -7.67
CA PHE A 113 9.27 -12.57 -8.34
C PHE A 113 10.11 -11.71 -7.38
N ILE A 114 9.49 -10.85 -6.57
CA ILE A 114 10.20 -10.05 -5.56
C ILE A 114 10.82 -10.96 -4.49
N ARG A 115 10.11 -12.00 -4.05
CA ARG A 115 10.67 -13.04 -3.16
C ARG A 115 11.88 -13.73 -3.78
N LEU A 116 11.81 -14.09 -5.07
CA LEU A 116 12.93 -14.70 -5.80
C LEU A 116 14.15 -13.76 -5.87
N LEU A 117 13.96 -12.46 -6.09
CA LEU A 117 15.05 -11.48 -6.04
C LEU A 117 15.74 -11.47 -4.67
N HIS A 118 14.97 -11.63 -3.59
CA HIS A 118 15.54 -11.75 -2.24
C HIS A 118 16.31 -13.05 -2.05
N GLU A 119 15.76 -14.19 -2.48
CA GLU A 119 16.41 -15.50 -2.38
C GLU A 119 17.71 -15.58 -3.19
N LYS A 120 17.79 -14.83 -4.30
CA LYS A 120 19.01 -14.68 -5.11
C LYS A 120 20.01 -13.66 -4.55
N GLY A 121 19.72 -13.02 -3.41
CA GLY A 121 20.59 -12.01 -2.80
C GLY A 121 20.62 -10.66 -3.53
N LEU A 122 19.73 -10.45 -4.49
CA LEU A 122 19.69 -9.24 -5.33
C LEU A 122 18.82 -8.13 -4.75
N LEU A 123 17.81 -8.47 -3.92
CA LEU A 123 16.89 -7.49 -3.37
C LEU A 123 17.51 -6.70 -2.22
N ARG A 124 17.69 -5.40 -2.44
CA ARG A 124 18.08 -4.44 -1.42
C ARG A 124 16.90 -4.08 -0.52
N ARG A 125 15.80 -3.63 -1.11
CA ARG A 125 14.59 -3.19 -0.40
C ARG A 125 13.35 -3.27 -1.29
N HIS A 126 12.22 -3.57 -0.67
CA HIS A 126 10.90 -3.56 -1.29
C HIS A 126 10.04 -2.47 -0.65
N PHE A 127 9.64 -1.47 -1.43
CA PHE A 127 8.70 -0.44 -1.04
C PHE A 127 7.32 -0.77 -1.61
N THR A 128 6.32 -0.90 -0.74
CA THR A 128 4.95 -1.16 -1.14
C THR A 128 4.03 -0.05 -0.66
N GLN A 129 3.14 0.39 -1.55
CA GLN A 129 1.99 1.23 -1.22
C GLN A 129 0.79 0.40 -0.76
N ASN A 130 0.86 -0.93 -0.90
CA ASN A 130 -0.21 -1.83 -0.55
C ASN A 130 -0.28 -2.03 0.97
N VAL A 131 -1.47 -2.42 1.42
CA VAL A 131 -1.79 -2.68 2.82
C VAL A 131 -2.49 -4.03 2.98
N ASP A 132 -2.43 -4.87 1.94
CA ASP A 132 -3.10 -6.17 1.82
C ASP A 132 -2.29 -7.32 2.44
N THR A 133 -1.03 -7.09 2.82
CA THR A 133 -0.10 -8.02 3.46
C THR A 133 0.41 -9.17 2.59
N LEU A 134 0.13 -9.18 1.28
CA LEU A 134 0.52 -10.26 0.38
C LEU A 134 2.05 -10.40 0.26
N GLU A 135 2.82 -9.33 0.49
CA GLU A 135 4.28 -9.37 0.56
C GLU A 135 4.75 -10.30 1.68
N ARG A 136 4.14 -10.19 2.87
CA ARG A 136 4.47 -11.03 4.03
C ARG A 136 4.05 -12.48 3.79
N ILE A 137 2.87 -12.70 3.21
CA ILE A 137 2.36 -14.03 2.88
C ILE A 137 3.23 -14.72 1.82
N SER A 138 3.86 -13.96 0.92
CA SER A 138 4.84 -14.49 -0.05
C SER A 138 6.15 -14.97 0.59
N GLY A 139 6.32 -14.75 1.90
CA GLY A 139 7.51 -15.11 2.66
C GLY A 139 8.63 -14.07 2.58
N LEU A 140 8.35 -12.85 2.08
CA LEU A 140 9.37 -11.80 2.05
C LEU A 140 9.67 -11.34 3.49
N PRO A 141 10.95 -11.30 3.93
CA PRO A 141 11.26 -10.95 5.31
C PRO A 141 10.89 -9.51 5.66
N ALA A 142 10.44 -9.28 6.90
CA ALA A 142 9.96 -7.97 7.35
C ALA A 142 11.03 -6.88 7.19
N GLU A 143 12.29 -7.20 7.43
CA GLU A 143 13.43 -6.29 7.28
C GLU A 143 13.72 -5.90 5.83
N LYS A 144 13.08 -6.53 4.84
CA LYS A 144 13.14 -6.15 3.42
C LYS A 144 11.95 -5.30 2.98
N ILE A 145 10.90 -5.19 3.78
CA ILE A 145 9.65 -4.52 3.41
C ILE A 145 9.62 -3.11 4.03
N VAL A 146 9.19 -2.13 3.23
CA VAL A 146 8.75 -0.81 3.69
C VAL A 146 7.31 -0.62 3.26
N GLU A 147 6.39 -0.73 4.22
CA GLU A 147 4.97 -0.45 4.05
C GLU A 147 4.77 1.08 4.09
N ALA A 148 4.88 1.72 2.92
CA ALA A 148 4.90 3.18 2.80
C ALA A 148 3.61 3.83 3.31
N HIS A 149 2.47 3.14 3.20
CA HIS A 149 1.18 3.59 3.72
C HIS A 149 0.81 2.97 5.07
N GLY A 150 1.77 2.35 5.76
CA GLY A 150 1.53 1.63 7.00
C GLY A 150 0.78 0.31 6.80
N SER A 151 0.18 -0.21 7.85
CA SER A 151 -0.43 -1.55 7.84
C SER A 151 -1.67 -1.62 8.74
N PHE A 152 -2.58 -2.54 8.41
CA PHE A 152 -3.71 -2.92 9.26
C PHE A 152 -3.32 -3.84 10.42
N TYR A 153 -2.05 -4.27 10.49
CA TYR A 153 -1.58 -5.23 11.48
C TYR A 153 -1.70 -4.77 12.95
N THR A 154 -1.75 -3.45 13.18
CA THR A 154 -1.98 -2.87 14.51
C THR A 154 -2.96 -1.70 14.45
N GLY A 155 -3.59 -1.40 15.59
CA GLY A 155 -4.42 -0.22 15.79
C GLY A 155 -4.04 0.54 17.05
N HIS A 156 -4.22 1.86 17.05
CA HIS A 156 -3.98 2.70 18.22
C HIS A 156 -5.22 3.52 18.55
N CYS A 157 -5.60 3.54 19.82
CA CYS A 157 -6.63 4.46 20.29
C CYS A 157 -6.22 5.91 20.02
N ARG A 158 -7.12 6.70 19.43
CA ARG A 158 -6.89 8.12 19.15
C ARG A 158 -6.84 9.00 20.39
N LYS A 159 -7.37 8.53 21.53
CA LYS A 159 -7.34 9.23 22.83
C LYS A 159 -6.16 8.77 23.69
N CYS A 160 -6.21 7.54 24.21
CA CYS A 160 -5.23 7.05 25.20
C CYS A 160 -4.02 6.32 24.58
N ARG A 161 -3.92 6.23 23.25
CA ARG A 161 -2.81 5.59 22.52
C ARG A 161 -2.63 4.08 22.77
N ARG A 162 -3.52 3.43 23.52
CA ARG A 162 -3.50 1.97 23.71
C ARG A 162 -3.42 1.24 22.36
N LEU A 163 -2.48 0.30 22.28
CA LEU A 163 -2.25 -0.59 21.14
C LEU A 163 -3.29 -1.72 21.14
N TYR A 164 -3.75 -2.07 19.94
CA TYR A 164 -4.61 -3.20 19.64
C TYR A 164 -3.99 -4.01 18.50
N ASP A 165 -4.13 -5.33 18.58
CA ASP A 165 -3.61 -6.24 17.57
C ASP A 165 -4.55 -6.34 16.36
N PHE A 166 -4.08 -7.07 15.35
CA PHE A 166 -4.82 -7.35 14.13
C PHE A 166 -6.15 -8.05 14.39
N GLU A 167 -6.20 -9.00 15.32
CA GLU A 167 -7.39 -9.82 15.58
C GLU A 167 -8.53 -8.98 16.16
N TYR A 168 -8.22 -8.09 17.11
CA TYR A 168 -9.17 -7.11 17.61
C TYR A 168 -9.76 -6.25 16.48
N MET A 169 -8.88 -5.67 15.66
CA MET A 169 -9.28 -4.78 14.56
C MET A 169 -10.15 -5.53 13.54
N LYS A 170 -9.73 -6.74 13.16
CA LYS A 170 -10.46 -7.60 12.22
C LYS A 170 -11.86 -7.92 12.74
N ASN A 171 -11.98 -8.35 14.00
CA ASN A 171 -13.27 -8.76 14.57
C ASN A 171 -14.28 -7.62 14.57
N GLU A 172 -13.87 -6.40 14.95
CA GLU A 172 -14.73 -5.22 14.92
C GLU A 172 -15.14 -4.83 13.50
N ILE A 173 -14.17 -4.75 12.57
CA ILE A 173 -14.40 -4.35 11.18
C ILE A 173 -15.32 -5.35 10.46
N MET A 174 -15.08 -6.65 10.64
CA MET A 174 -15.89 -7.71 10.02
C MET A 174 -17.30 -7.78 10.61
N ALA A 175 -17.47 -7.39 11.88
CA ALA A 175 -18.79 -7.23 12.50
C ALA A 175 -19.49 -5.90 12.13
N LYS A 176 -18.96 -5.14 11.15
CA LYS A 176 -19.47 -3.84 10.70
C LYS A 176 -19.53 -2.80 11.83
N ARG A 177 -18.62 -2.90 12.82
CA ARG A 177 -18.50 -1.95 13.91
C ARG A 177 -17.28 -1.05 13.72
N VAL A 178 -17.38 0.16 14.26
CA VAL A 178 -16.23 1.05 14.41
C VAL A 178 -15.44 0.57 15.62
N PRO A 179 -14.16 0.19 15.50
CA PRO A 179 -13.33 -0.22 16.64
C PRO A 179 -13.23 0.91 17.69
N ILE A 180 -13.66 0.64 18.92
CA ILE A 180 -13.62 1.59 20.06
C ILE A 180 -12.59 1.10 21.09
N CYS A 181 -12.01 2.01 21.89
CA CYS A 181 -11.10 1.61 22.95
C CYS A 181 -11.84 0.82 24.05
N THR A 182 -11.23 -0.24 24.56
CA THR A 182 -11.72 -1.07 25.67
C THR A 182 -11.04 -0.72 27.01
N ALA A 183 -10.26 0.37 27.07
CA ALA A 183 -9.53 0.76 28.27
C ALA A 183 -10.39 1.66 29.17
N GLY A 184 -10.83 1.14 30.32
CA GLY A 184 -11.51 1.93 31.35
C GLY A 184 -12.71 2.69 30.80
N ASP A 185 -12.72 4.00 31.01
CA ASP A 185 -13.73 4.95 30.53
C ASP A 185 -13.39 5.57 29.15
N CYS A 186 -12.32 5.10 28.49
CA CYS A 186 -11.90 5.62 27.20
C CYS A 186 -12.86 5.19 26.09
N SER A 187 -13.54 6.17 25.48
CA SER A 187 -14.44 5.98 24.32
C SER A 187 -13.78 6.32 22.97
N GLY A 188 -12.45 6.32 22.89
CA GLY A 188 -11.74 6.75 21.69
C GLY A 188 -11.77 5.71 20.56
N VAL A 189 -11.98 6.15 19.32
CA VAL A 189 -11.85 5.27 18.14
C VAL A 189 -10.43 4.72 18.04
N VAL A 190 -10.32 3.42 17.74
CA VAL A 190 -9.05 2.75 17.45
C VAL A 190 -8.78 2.85 15.96
N LYS A 191 -7.74 3.60 15.59
CA LYS A 191 -7.35 3.82 14.19
C LYS A 191 -6.25 2.81 13.81
N PRO A 192 -6.33 2.13 12.66
CA PRO A 192 -5.23 1.28 12.19
C PRO A 192 -3.93 2.09 12.01
N GLY A 193 -2.80 1.39 12.06
CA GLY A 193 -1.45 1.92 11.83
C GLY A 193 -1.17 2.44 10.41
N MET A 194 -2.20 2.57 9.57
CA MET A 194 -2.11 3.17 8.24
C MET A 194 -1.74 4.65 8.30
N GLN A 195 -0.96 5.13 7.35
CA GLN A 195 -0.69 6.55 7.20
C GLN A 195 -1.90 7.23 6.55
N PHE A 196 -2.39 8.30 7.17
CA PHE A 196 -3.49 9.10 6.66
C PHE A 196 -2.93 10.45 6.21
N THR A 197 -3.44 10.96 5.10
CA THR A 197 -3.05 12.29 4.63
C THR A 197 -3.59 13.33 5.59
N VAL A 198 -2.72 14.24 6.03
CA VAL A 198 -3.14 15.47 6.71
C VAL A 198 -3.24 16.54 5.63
N VAL A 199 -4.46 16.82 5.19
CA VAL A 199 -4.70 17.96 4.30
C VAL A 199 -4.71 19.19 5.20
N ARG A 200 -3.62 19.97 5.18
CA ARG A 200 -3.66 21.34 5.70
C ARG A 200 -4.31 22.18 4.61
N VAL A 201 -5.56 22.54 4.83
CA VAL A 201 -6.24 23.59 4.05
C VAL A 201 -5.70 24.94 4.49
#